data_AF-A0A8T5JCF9-F1
#
_entry.id   AF-A0A8T5JCF9-F1
#
_cell.length_a   1.000
_cell.length_b   1.000
_cell.length_c   1.000
_cell.angle_alpha   90.00
_cell.angle_beta   90.00
_cell.angle_gamma   90.00
#
_symmetry.space_group_name_H-M   'P 1'
#
loop_
_entity.id
_entity.type
_entity.pdbx_description
1 polymer ?
#
loop_
_entity_poly.entity_id
_entity_poly.type
_entity_poly.pdbx_seq_one_letter_code
_entity_poly.pdbx_strand_id
1 'polypeptide(L)'
;MNKFTKRILLGLVIWAVPFITSFFFWDVQANAPSVSQEWFSAIMTLTLMIGFGIAAYFYFKSVKKGNAILEGWITGIIWYVELVLLDLIFLVGIFDNSIASLFPVFFIYLSVPALSIVLENIVKRA
;
A
#
# COMPACT_ATOMS: atom_id res chain seq x y z
N MET A 1 19.95 8.57 -3.63
CA MET A 1 19.14 7.51 -4.26
C MET A 1 18.39 8.09 -5.45
N ASN A 2 18.31 7.37 -6.58
CA ASN A 2 17.53 7.85 -7.73
C ASN A 2 16.02 7.84 -7.41
N LYS A 3 15.22 8.57 -8.20
CA LYS A 3 13.79 8.74 -7.95
C LYS A 3 13.01 7.43 -8.05
N PHE A 4 13.36 6.57 -9.00
CA PHE A 4 12.67 5.31 -9.24
C PHE A 4 12.87 4.31 -8.09
N THR A 5 14.12 4.07 -7.67
CA THR A 5 14.44 3.25 -6.51
C THR A 5 13.75 3.76 -5.25
N LYS A 6 13.67 5.09 -5.08
CA LYS A 6 12.92 5.68 -3.96
C LYS A 6 11.43 5.32 -4.00
N ARG A 7 10.79 5.33 -5.18
CA ARG A 7 9.38 4.92 -5.32
C ARG A 7 9.20 3.48 -4.89
N ILE A 8 10.00 2.56 -5.43
CA ILE A 8 9.92 1.13 -5.12
C ILE A 8 10.12 0.89 -3.61
N LEU A 9 11.21 1.40 -3.01
CA LEU A 9 11.44 1.18 -1.58
C LEU A 9 10.32 1.72 -0.70
N LEU A 10 9.68 2.82 -1.09
CA LEU A 10 8.54 3.36 -0.34
C LEU A 10 7.25 2.59 -0.61
N GLY A 11 7.04 2.01 -1.79
CA GLY A 11 5.93 1.11 -2.06
C GLY A 11 6.03 -0.18 -1.24
N LEU A 12 7.25 -0.75 -1.13
CA LEU A 12 7.54 -1.83 -0.19
C LEU A 12 7.15 -1.49 1.25
N VAL A 13 7.33 -0.24 1.70
CA VAL A 13 6.89 0.18 3.04
C VAL A 13 5.36 0.15 3.16
N ILE A 14 4.64 0.57 2.12
CA ILE A 14 3.16 0.54 2.11
C ILE A 14 2.66 -0.89 2.28
N TRP A 15 3.31 -1.85 1.62
CA TRP A 15 2.95 -3.27 1.70
C TRP A 15 3.43 -3.94 3.00
N ALA A 16 4.68 -3.69 3.39
CA ALA A 16 5.31 -4.38 4.51
C ALA A 16 4.63 -4.07 5.84
N VAL A 17 4.10 -2.86 6.03
CA VAL A 17 3.43 -2.47 7.29
C VAL A 17 2.20 -3.34 7.58
N PRO A 18 1.17 -3.43 6.71
CA PRO A 18 0.05 -4.34 6.92
C PRO A 18 0.48 -5.81 6.89
N PHE A 19 1.42 -6.20 6.02
CA PHE A 19 1.92 -7.58 5.96
C PHE A 19 2.54 -8.03 7.30
N ILE A 20 3.44 -7.22 7.87
CA ILE A 20 4.05 -7.50 9.18
C ILE A 20 2.97 -7.50 10.28
N THR A 21 2.02 -6.57 10.20
CA THR A 21 0.90 -6.49 11.15
C THR A 21 0.08 -7.79 11.14
N SER A 22 -0.15 -8.39 9.97
CA SER A 22 -0.96 -9.61 9.84
C SER A 22 -0.47 -10.76 10.71
N PHE A 23 0.84 -10.91 10.93
CA PHE A 23 1.41 -11.97 11.77
C PHE A 23 0.98 -11.90 13.24
N PHE A 24 0.59 -10.71 13.73
CA PHE A 24 0.10 -10.55 15.10
C PHE A 24 -1.38 -10.95 15.25
N PHE A 25 -2.11 -11.04 14.16
CA PHE A 25 -3.55 -11.31 14.13
C PHE A 25 -3.92 -12.57 13.34
N TRP A 26 -2.93 -13.31 12.83
CA TRP A 26 -3.15 -14.55 12.10
C TRP A 26 -2.89 -15.77 12.99
N ASP A 27 -3.89 -16.64 13.10
CA ASP A 27 -3.75 -17.94 13.76
C ASP A 27 -3.38 -18.99 12.70
N VAL A 28 -2.15 -19.50 12.79
CA VAL A 28 -1.61 -20.52 11.88
C VAL A 28 -2.32 -21.87 12.05
N GLN A 29 -2.80 -22.20 13.26
CA GLN A 29 -3.49 -23.46 13.51
C GLN A 29 -4.91 -23.45 12.95
N ALA A 30 -5.61 -22.33 13.11
CA ALA A 30 -6.95 -22.14 12.57
C ALA A 30 -6.94 -21.76 11.07
N ASN A 31 -5.77 -21.40 10.53
CA ASN A 31 -5.59 -20.80 9.20
C ASN A 31 -6.56 -19.64 8.95
N ALA A 32 -6.71 -18.79 9.96
CA ALA A 32 -7.69 -17.71 9.97
C ALA A 32 -7.23 -16.58 10.91
N PRO A 33 -7.81 -15.38 10.80
CA PRO A 33 -7.55 -14.33 11.79
C PRO A 33 -7.96 -14.76 13.21
N SER A 34 -7.18 -14.38 14.22
CA SER A 34 -7.48 -14.58 15.65
C SER A 34 -8.55 -13.62 16.19
N VAL A 35 -8.99 -12.68 15.36
CA VAL A 35 -10.06 -11.71 15.59
C VAL A 35 -11.15 -11.88 14.53
N SER A 36 -12.30 -11.19 14.67
CA SER A 36 -13.33 -11.25 13.61
C SER A 36 -12.80 -10.73 12.28
N GLN A 37 -13.37 -11.21 11.17
CA GLN A 37 -12.95 -10.83 9.82
C GLN A 37 -13.05 -9.31 9.60
N GLU A 38 -14.07 -8.67 10.18
CA GLU A 38 -14.27 -7.22 10.12
C GLU A 38 -13.15 -6.48 10.84
N TRP A 39 -12.77 -6.94 12.04
CA TRP A 39 -11.66 -6.38 12.80
C TRP A 39 -10.33 -6.54 12.08
N PHE A 40 -10.06 -7.73 11.54
CA PHE A 40 -8.85 -7.98 10.76
C PHE A 40 -8.78 -7.02 9.56
N SER A 41 -9.86 -6.92 8.79
CA SER A 41 -9.93 -6.03 7.61
C SER A 41 -9.74 -4.55 7.98
N ALA A 42 -10.32 -4.10 9.10
CA ALA A 42 -10.15 -2.75 9.60
C ALA A 42 -8.69 -2.46 10.03
N ILE A 43 -8.05 -3.40 10.73
CA ILE A 43 -6.64 -3.29 11.15
C ILE A 43 -5.72 -3.24 9.93
N MET A 44 -5.94 -4.11 8.94
CA MET A 44 -5.16 -4.15 7.70
C MET A 44 -5.32 -2.85 6.90
N THR A 45 -6.53 -2.30 6.84
CA THR A 45 -6.78 -1.01 6.18
C THR A 45 -6.11 0.15 6.92
N LEU A 46 -6.21 0.19 8.25
CA LEU A 46 -5.54 1.22 9.07
C LEU A 46 -4.02 1.19 8.89
N THR A 47 -3.43 0.00 8.92
CA THR A 47 -1.97 -0.17 8.79
C THR A 47 -1.48 0.09 7.37
N LEU A 48 -2.27 -0.23 6.34
CA LEU A 48 -2.04 0.25 4.97
C LEU A 48 -1.97 1.78 4.91
N MET A 49 -2.91 2.49 5.57
CA MET A 49 -2.93 3.95 5.60
C MET A 49 -1.73 4.54 6.34
N ILE A 50 -1.26 3.88 7.41
CA ILE A 50 -0.02 4.27 8.11
C ILE A 50 1.19 4.10 7.19
N GLY A 51 1.32 2.94 6.52
CA GLY A 51 2.39 2.69 5.56
C GLY A 51 2.39 3.71 4.42
N PHE A 52 1.20 3.99 3.87
CA PHE A 52 1.00 5.04 2.88
C PHE A 52 1.40 6.42 3.39
N GLY A 53 0.97 6.82 4.59
CA GLY A 53 1.32 8.12 5.16
C GLY A 53 2.83 8.32 5.30
N ILE A 54 3.54 7.28 5.77
CA ILE A 54 5.01 7.26 5.85
C ILE A 54 5.62 7.43 4.45
N ALA A 55 5.22 6.58 3.50
CA ALA A 55 5.71 6.59 2.13
C ALA A 55 5.48 7.95 1.45
N ALA A 56 4.26 8.46 1.51
CA ALA A 56 3.84 9.73 0.94
C ALA A 56 4.62 10.90 1.55
N TYR A 57 4.75 10.96 2.88
CA TYR A 57 5.54 12.00 3.55
C TYR A 57 6.99 12.01 3.06
N PHE A 58 7.67 10.86 3.08
CA PHE A 58 9.08 10.81 2.67
C PHE A 58 9.28 11.04 1.17
N TYR A 59 8.31 10.67 0.35
CA TYR A 59 8.36 10.89 -1.10
C TYR A 59 8.09 12.36 -1.46
N PHE A 60 6.89 12.85 -1.16
CA PHE A 60 6.39 14.13 -1.64
C PHE A 60 7.06 15.33 -0.98
N LYS A 61 7.59 15.20 0.25
CA LYS A 61 8.39 16.28 0.87
C LYS A 61 9.64 16.68 0.07
N SER A 62 10.10 15.80 -0.83
CA SER A 62 11.29 16.01 -1.65
C SER A 62 10.99 16.41 -3.09
N VAL A 63 9.71 16.46 -3.48
CA VAL A 63 9.31 16.78 -4.84
C VAL A 63 9.29 18.30 -5.01
N LYS A 64 10.02 18.80 -6.02
CA LYS A 64 10.02 20.23 -6.38
C LYS A 64 8.69 20.58 -7.07
N LYS A 65 8.18 21.81 -6.87
CA LYS A 65 6.83 22.27 -7.29
C LYS A 65 6.48 22.15 -8.80
N GLY A 66 7.36 21.66 -9.68
CA GLY A 66 7.12 21.50 -11.13
C GLY A 66 6.51 20.14 -11.53
N ASN A 67 5.50 20.15 -12.42
CA ASN A 67 4.79 18.98 -12.99
C ASN A 67 4.15 17.99 -11.98
N ALA A 68 3.67 18.50 -10.84
CA ALA A 68 3.28 17.62 -9.73
C ALA A 68 2.02 16.76 -9.94
N ILE A 69 1.10 17.11 -10.85
CA ILE A 69 -0.06 16.22 -11.12
C ILE A 69 0.44 14.90 -11.72
N LEU A 70 1.33 14.99 -12.71
CA LEU A 70 1.94 13.82 -13.34
C LEU A 70 2.73 12.98 -12.32
N GLU A 71 3.37 13.63 -11.36
CA GLU A 71 4.17 12.96 -10.34
C GLU A 71 3.34 12.12 -9.36
N GLY A 72 2.20 12.65 -8.90
CA GLY A 72 1.25 11.93 -8.07
C GLY A 72 0.65 10.72 -8.80
N TRP A 73 0.30 10.87 -10.07
CA TRP A 73 -0.19 9.77 -10.92
C TRP A 73 0.86 8.66 -11.09
N ILE A 74 2.07 9.01 -11.52
CA ILE A 74 3.13 8.03 -11.76
C ILE A 74 3.46 7.27 -10.47
N THR A 75 3.61 7.99 -9.36
CA THR A 75 3.98 7.38 -8.08
C THR A 75 2.85 6.50 -7.55
N GLY A 76 1.62 7.00 -7.59
CA GLY A 76 0.43 6.28 -7.16
C GLY A 76 0.19 4.99 -7.95
N ILE A 77 0.34 5.02 -9.27
CA ILE A 77 0.21 3.83 -10.12
C ILE A 77 1.33 2.83 -9.84
N ILE A 78 2.57 3.29 -9.68
CA ILE A 78 3.70 2.40 -9.35
C ILE A 78 3.44 1.68 -8.03
N TRP A 79 3.03 2.40 -6.98
CA TRP A 79 2.73 1.79 -5.69
C TRP A 79 1.53 0.84 -5.75
N TYR A 80 0.48 1.19 -6.49
CA TYR A 80 -0.65 0.28 -6.71
C TYR A 80 -0.21 -1.04 -7.36
N VAL A 81 0.54 -0.96 -8.46
CA VAL A 81 1.03 -2.14 -9.17
C VAL A 81 1.94 -2.96 -8.27
N GLU A 82 2.80 -2.30 -7.51
CA GLU A 82 3.70 -2.96 -6.57
C GLU A 82 2.93 -3.73 -5.47
N LEU A 83 1.90 -3.13 -4.86
CA LEU A 83 1.06 -3.78 -3.86
C LEU A 83 0.36 -5.03 -4.43
N VAL A 84 -0.22 -4.91 -5.63
CA VAL A 84 -0.87 -6.03 -6.31
C VAL A 84 0.14 -7.15 -6.61
N LEU A 85 1.31 -6.81 -7.15
CA LEU A 85 2.34 -7.81 -7.48
C LEU A 85 2.86 -8.53 -6.24
N LEU A 86 3.07 -7.82 -5.13
CA LEU A 86 3.54 -8.43 -3.89
C LEU A 86 2.48 -9.38 -3.32
N ASP A 87 1.20 -9.00 -3.31
CA ASP A 87 0.14 -9.90 -2.85
C ASP A 87 -0.02 -11.13 -3.76
N LEU A 88 0.13 -10.97 -5.09
CA LEU A 88 0.14 -12.12 -5.99
C LEU A 88 1.34 -13.05 -5.71
N ILE A 89 2.53 -12.50 -5.45
CA ILE A 89 3.72 -13.32 -5.16
C ILE A 89 3.54 -14.05 -3.82
N PHE A 90 3.19 -13.33 -2.76
CA PHE A 90 3.16 -13.88 -1.41
C PHE A 90 1.85 -14.62 -1.12
N LEU A 91 0.70 -13.95 -1.29
CA LEU A 91 -0.58 -14.53 -0.89
C LEU A 91 -1.02 -15.65 -1.83
N VAL A 92 -0.82 -15.51 -3.14
CA VAL A 92 -1.17 -16.56 -4.12
C VAL A 92 0.00 -17.52 -4.31
N GLY A 93 1.20 -17.01 -4.60
CA GLY A 93 2.34 -17.86 -4.94
C GLY A 93 2.93 -18.65 -3.77
N ILE A 94 2.93 -18.10 -2.55
CA ILE A 94 3.54 -18.73 -1.37
C ILE A 94 2.47 -19.32 -0.43
N PHE A 95 1.38 -18.59 -0.18
CA PHE A 95 0.33 -19.01 0.76
C PHE A 95 -0.89 -19.66 0.10
N ASP A 96 -0.85 -19.90 -1.22
CA ASP A 96 -1.86 -20.65 -1.97
C ASP A 96 -3.30 -20.10 -1.84
N ASN A 97 -3.45 -18.79 -1.63
CA ASN A 97 -4.75 -18.15 -1.65
C ASN A 97 -5.29 -18.05 -3.07
N SER A 98 -6.62 -18.15 -3.22
CA SER A 98 -7.24 -17.90 -4.51
C SER A 98 -7.13 -16.42 -4.91
N ILE A 99 -6.82 -16.14 -6.18
CA ILE A 99 -6.80 -14.76 -6.72
C ILE A 99 -8.16 -14.07 -6.50
N ALA A 100 -9.26 -14.83 -6.60
CA ALA A 100 -10.60 -14.32 -6.41
C ALA A 100 -10.81 -13.69 -5.03
N SER A 101 -10.20 -14.27 -3.98
CA SER A 101 -10.28 -13.75 -2.62
C SER A 101 -9.57 -12.40 -2.43
N LEU A 102 -8.67 -12.03 -3.35
CA LEU A 102 -7.87 -10.80 -3.26
C LEU A 102 -8.50 -9.60 -4.01
N PHE A 103 -9.53 -9.81 -4.84
CA PHE A 103 -10.17 -8.70 -5.56
C PHE A 103 -10.64 -7.55 -4.65
N PRO A 104 -11.25 -7.79 -3.47
CA PRO A 104 -11.60 -6.70 -2.56
C PRO A 104 -10.37 -5.91 -2.08
N VAL A 105 -9.24 -6.59 -1.85
CA VAL A 105 -7.97 -5.98 -1.44
C VAL A 105 -7.40 -5.11 -2.57
N PHE A 106 -7.41 -5.61 -3.80
CA PHE A 106 -6.99 -4.83 -4.97
C PHE A 106 -7.84 -3.57 -5.16
N PHE A 107 -9.15 -3.66 -4.88
CA PHE A 107 -10.02 -2.49 -4.93
C PHE A 107 -9.66 -1.46 -3.83
N ILE A 108 -9.33 -1.90 -2.62
CA ILE A 108 -8.84 -1.02 -1.54
C ILE A 108 -7.54 -0.33 -1.97
N TYR A 109 -6.63 -1.01 -2.66
CA TYR A 109 -5.38 -0.42 -3.13
C TYR A 109 -5.57 0.72 -4.14
N LEU A 110 -6.72 0.84 -4.80
CA LEU A 110 -7.05 2.03 -5.63
C LEU A 110 -7.10 3.33 -4.81
N SER A 111 -7.22 3.26 -3.49
CA SER A 111 -7.06 4.43 -2.62
C SER A 111 -5.66 5.04 -2.70
N VAL A 112 -4.61 4.23 -2.93
CA VAL A 112 -3.22 4.70 -3.00
C VAL A 112 -2.98 5.68 -4.16
N PRO A 113 -3.35 5.39 -5.42
CA PRO A 113 -3.24 6.36 -6.50
C PRO A 113 -4.14 7.58 -6.28
N ALA A 114 -5.37 7.39 -5.82
CA ALA A 114 -6.29 8.49 -5.54
C ALA A 114 -5.69 9.49 -4.51
N LEU A 115 -5.20 8.96 -3.38
CA LEU A 115 -4.59 9.77 -2.33
C LEU A 115 -3.26 10.39 -2.75
N SER A 116 -2.45 9.70 -3.56
CA SER A 116 -1.19 10.24 -4.11
C SER A 116 -1.43 11.49 -4.95
N ILE A 117 -2.49 11.51 -5.76
CA ILE A 117 -2.87 12.66 -6.57
C ILE A 117 -3.36 13.81 -5.67
N VAL A 118 -4.16 13.50 -4.65
CA VAL A 118 -4.71 14.50 -3.72
C VAL A 118 -3.61 15.15 -2.87
N LEU A 119 -2.74 14.35 -2.25
CA LEU A 119 -1.68 14.85 -1.37
C LEU A 119 -0.72 15.78 -2.11
N GLU A 120 -0.36 15.43 -3.33
CA GLU A 120 0.55 16.26 -4.11
C GLU A 120 -0.08 17.60 -4.53
N ASN A 121 -1.41 17.64 -4.71
CA ASN A 121 -2.15 18.89 -4.90
C ASN A 121 -2.21 19.76 -3.63
N ILE A 122 -2.22 19.14 -2.44
CA ILE A 122 -2.23 19.84 -1.16
C ILE A 122 -0.84 20.41 -0.83
N VAL A 123 0.22 19.61 -0.94
CA VAL A 123 1.61 20.01 -0.65
C VAL A 123 2.05 21.21 -1.52
N LYS A 124 1.49 21.35 -2.72
CA LYS A 124 1.70 22.54 -3.57
C LYS A 124 1.18 23.85 -2.98
N ARG A 125 0.04 23.81 -2.27
CA ARG A 125 -0.67 24.99 -1.76
C ARG A 125 -0.13 25.48 -0.42
N ALA A 126 0.66 24.65 0.28
CA ALA A 126 1.44 25.01 1.45
C ALA A 126 2.79 25.66 1.05
#